data_AF-A0A258GRJ8-F1
#
_entry.id   AF-A0A258GRJ8-F1
#
_cell.length_a   1.000
_cell.length_b   1.000
_cell.length_c   1.000
_cell.angle_alpha   90.00
_cell.angle_beta   90.00
_cell.angle_gamma   90.00
#
_symmetry.space_group_name_H-M   'P 1'
#
loop_
_entity.id
_entity.type
_entity.pdbx_description
1 polymer ?
#
loop_
_entity_poly.entity_id
_entity_poly.type
_entity_poly.pdbx_seq_one_letter_code
_entity_poly.pdbx_strand_id
1 'polypeptide(L)' 'MTSPSDSFPAPPNEPEEYLCCHRHCSPCIKDYYREALARWEIAVRDAGGDPEAVLKAMGRS' A
#
# COMPACT_ATOMS: atom_id res chain seq x y z
N MET A 1 14.41 19.64 3.44
CA MET A 1 13.46 19.17 4.48
C MET A 1 12.92 17.84 3.97
N THR A 2 13.49 16.72 4.43
CA THR A 2 13.01 15.37 4.07
C THR A 2 11.78 15.11 4.94
N SER A 3 10.61 15.06 4.31
CA SER A 3 9.38 14.65 4.99
C SER A 3 9.50 13.18 5.40
N PRO A 4 8.87 12.74 6.50
CA PRO A 4 8.87 11.32 6.87
C PRO A 4 8.28 10.43 5.76
N SER A 5 7.44 10.97 4.87
CA SER A 5 6.94 10.33 3.65
C SER A 5 7.96 10.19 2.52
N ASP A 6 9.10 10.88 2.59
CA ASP A 6 10.21 10.81 1.62
C ASP A 6 11.26 9.74 2.03
N SER A 7 11.24 9.33 3.30
CA SER A 7 12.13 8.28 3.84
C SER A 7 11.67 6.86 3.53
N PHE A 8 10.40 6.66 3.18
CA PHE A 8 9.80 5.34 2.96
C PHE A 8 9.27 5.22 1.52
N PRO A 9 9.26 4.01 0.93
CA PRO A 9 8.62 3.79 -0.36
C PRO A 9 7.15 4.22 -0.30
N ALA A 10 6.60 4.70 -1.42
CA ALA A 10 5.18 5.02 -1.50
C ALA A 10 4.34 3.72 -1.39
N PRO A 11 3.26 3.71 -0.61
CA PRO A 11 2.37 2.56 -0.53
C PRO A 11 1.70 2.31 -1.90
N PRO A 12 1.37 1.05 -2.22
CA PRO A 12 0.64 0.75 -3.45
C PRO A 12 -0.71 1.48 -3.47
N ASN A 13 -1.12 1.94 -4.65
CA ASN A 13 -2.43 2.56 -4.84
C ASN A 13 -3.51 1.48 -4.80
N GLU A 14 -4.61 1.77 -4.10
CA GLU A 14 -5.76 0.86 -4.10
C GLU A 14 -6.33 0.81 -5.52
N PRO A 15 -6.56 -0.40 -6.09
CA PRO A 15 -7.17 -0.52 -7.39
C PRO A 15 -8.63 -0.06 -7.33
N GLU A 16 -8.98 0.83 -8.25
CA GLU A 16 -10.34 1.32 -8.48
C GLU A 16 -11.32 0.18 -8.82
N GLU A 17 -12.60 0.36 -8.50
CA GLU A 17 -13.62 -0.69 -8.71
C GLU A 17 -13.80 -1.08 -10.18
N TYR A 18 -13.53 -0.18 -11.13
CA TYR A 18 -13.59 -0.50 -12.56
C TYR A 18 -12.44 -1.40 -13.03
N LEU A 19 -11.35 -1.51 -12.26
CA LEU A 19 -10.25 -2.45 -12.52
C LEU A 19 -10.61 -3.87 -12.03
N CYS A 20 -11.59 -3.98 -11.14
CA CYS A 20 -12.14 -5.26 -10.74
C CYS A 20 -12.97 -5.82 -11.90
N CYS A 21 -12.62 -7.01 -12.39
CA CYS A 21 -13.39 -7.69 -13.45
C CYS A 21 -14.81 -8.09 -12.97
N HIS A 22 -15.10 -8.07 -11.66
CA HIS A 22 -16.36 -8.52 -11.01
C HIS A 22 -16.83 -9.94 -11.35
N ARG A 23 -16.00 -10.70 -12.10
CA ARG A 23 -16.28 -12.06 -12.56
C ARG A 23 -15.57 -13.13 -11.73
N HIS A 24 -15.23 -12.82 -10.48
CA HIS A 24 -14.48 -13.71 -9.58
C HIS A 24 -13.18 -14.22 -10.22
N CYS A 25 -12.45 -13.34 -10.92
CA CYS A 25 -11.14 -13.69 -11.45
C CYS A 25 -10.19 -14.02 -10.28
N SER A 26 -9.51 -15.17 -10.37
CA SER A 26 -8.48 -15.58 -9.41
C SER A 26 -7.14 -15.71 -10.14
N PRO A 27 -6.10 -14.95 -9.76
CA PRO A 27 -6.06 -13.93 -8.69
C PRO A 27 -6.78 -12.62 -9.06
N CYS A 28 -7.49 -12.00 -8.10
CA CYS A 28 -8.17 -10.72 -8.28
C CYS A 28 -7.17 -9.56 -8.17
N ILE A 29 -7.47 -8.42 -8.79
CA ILE A 29 -6.66 -7.20 -8.65
C ILE A 29 -6.52 -6.75 -7.18
N LYS A 30 -7.55 -7.01 -6.35
CA LYS A 30 -7.50 -6.77 -4.91
C LYS A 30 -6.55 -7.71 -4.17
N ASP A 31 -6.37 -8.95 -4.65
CA ASP A 31 -5.40 -9.88 -4.06
C ASP A 31 -3.96 -9.39 -4.34
N TYR A 32 -3.67 -8.99 -5.58
CA TYR A 32 -2.39 -8.37 -5.91
C TYR A 32 -2.10 -7.11 -5.10
N TYR A 33 -3.12 -6.27 -4.88
CA TYR A 33 -3.00 -5.10 -4.02
C TYR A 33 -2.65 -5.48 -2.57
N ARG A 34 -3.35 -6.46 -1.99
CA ARG A 34 -3.06 -6.94 -0.63
C ARG A 34 -1.65 -7.50 -0.49
N GLU A 35 -1.20 -8.28 -1.47
CA GLU A 35 0.17 -8.80 -1.49
C GLU A 35 1.21 -7.67 -1.60
N ALA A 36 0.97 -6.70 -2.48
CA ALA A 36 1.84 -5.54 -2.63
C ALA A 36 1.87 -4.69 -1.35
N LEU A 37 0.71 -4.52 -0.70
CA LEU A 37 0.58 -3.76 0.54
C LEU A 37 1.34 -4.47 1.66
N ALA A 38 1.18 -5.78 1.82
CA ALA A 38 1.92 -6.56 2.81
C ALA A 38 3.44 -6.46 2.62
N ARG A 39 3.92 -6.52 1.37
CA ARG A 39 5.35 -6.33 1.06
C ARG A 39 5.83 -4.93 1.43
N TRP A 40 5.02 -3.92 1.17
CA TRP A 40 5.32 -2.54 1.53
C TRP A 40 5.35 -2.34 3.05
N GLU A 41 4.39 -2.90 3.79
CA GLU A 41 4.36 -2.83 5.25
C GLU A 41 5.63 -3.42 5.88
N ILE A 42 6.11 -4.55 5.35
CA ILE A 42 7.37 -5.16 5.76
C ILE A 42 8.55 -4.23 5.48
N ALA A 43 8.62 -3.63 4.29
CA ALA A 43 9.69 -2.71 3.93
C ALA A 43 9.72 -1.45 4.81
N VAL A 44 8.55 -0.91 5.18
CA VAL A 44 8.47 0.24 6.10
C VAL A 44 8.94 -0.14 7.50
N ARG A 45 8.51 -1.31 8.00
CA ARG A 45 8.96 -1.82 9.31
C ARG A 45 10.46 -2.09 9.34
N ASP A 46 11.02 -2.67 8.27
CA ASP A 46 12.45 -2.95 8.14
C ASP A 46 13.29 -1.65 8.10
N ALA A 47 12.77 -0.62 7.45
CA ALA A 47 13.35 0.72 7.46
C ALA A 47 13.20 1.46 8.82
N GLY A 48 12.60 0.81 9.83
CA GLY A 48 12.40 1.38 11.17
C GLY A 48 11.21 2.34 11.28
N GLY A 49 10.33 2.34 10.28
CA GLY A 49 9.10 3.14 10.24
C GLY A 49 7.87 2.36 10.70
N ASP A 50 6.80 3.10 10.95
CA ASP A 50 5.48 2.52 11.21
C ASP A 50 4.57 2.72 9.98
N PRO A 51 4.10 1.63 9.33
CA PRO A 51 3.31 1.74 8.10
C PRO A 51 1.98 2.46 8.29
N GLU A 52 1.34 2.33 9.46
CA GLU A 52 0.11 3.06 9.77
C GLU A 52 0.38 4.55 9.92
N ALA A 53 1.48 4.93 10.56
CA ALA A 53 1.91 6.33 10.64
C ALA A 53 2.19 6.92 9.25
N VAL A 54 2.81 6.15 8.34
CA VAL A 54 3.06 6.59 6.96
C VAL A 54 1.75 6.75 6.19
N LEU A 55 0.81 5.80 6.28
CA LEU A 55 -0.52 5.91 5.66
C LEU A 55 -1.30 7.12 6.18
N LYS A 56 -1.29 7.33 7.51
CA LYS A 56 -1.90 8.48 8.16
C LYS A 56 -1.26 9.81 7.72
N ALA A 57 0.06 9.86 7.61
CA ALA A 57 0.77 11.04 7.10
C ALA A 57 0.44 11.34 5.63
N MET A 58 0.07 10.33 4.85
CA MET A 58 -0.40 10.45 3.47
C MET A 58 -1.90 10.72 3.34
N GLY A 59 -2.65 10.80 4.46
CA GLY A 59 -4.09 11.00 4.46
C GLY A 59 -4.90 9.79 3.98
N ARG A 60 -4.30 8.59 3.98
CA ARG A 60 -4.97 7.32 3.71
C ARG A 60 -5.32 6.71 5.06
N SER A 61 -6.51 7.01 5.58
CA SER A 61 -7.03 6.57 6.89
C SER A 61 -8.16 5.58 6.73
#